data_AF-A0A842QQU2-F1
#
_entry.id   AF-A0A842QQU2-F1
#
_cell.length_a   1.000
_cell.length_b   1.000
_cell.length_c   1.000
_cell.angle_alpha   90.00
_cell.angle_beta   90.00
_cell.angle_gamma   90.00
#
_symmetry.space_group_name_H-M   'P 1'
#
loop_
_entity.id
_entity.type
_entity.pdbx_description
1 polymer ?
#
loop_
_entity_poly.entity_id
_entity_poly.type
_entity_poly.pdbx_seq_one_letter_code
_entity_poly.pdbx_strand_id
1 'polypeptide(L)' 'MKSEQLSSSEKRRIYEYMRKQGYSRLTIKILLGFLPDGMDRLTILLGKGTAYDYKLLNDEEFRSNEIQRFLDLASQA' A
#
# COMPACT_ATOMS: atom_id res chain seq x y z
N MET A 1 -17.30 -0.13 6.94
CA MET A 1 -16.89 1.27 6.72
C MET A 1 -16.71 1.47 5.23
N LYS A 2 -17.16 2.61 4.67
CA LYS A 2 -16.99 2.90 3.23
C LYS A 2 -15.50 2.93 2.93
N SER A 3 -15.05 2.12 1.97
CA SER A 3 -13.74 2.29 1.34
C SER A 3 -13.62 3.74 0.88
N GLU A 4 -12.85 4.57 1.58
CA GLU A 4 -12.51 5.90 1.09
C GLU A 4 -11.81 5.70 -0.25
N GLN A 5 -12.53 5.99 -1.32
CA GLN A 5 -12.01 5.85 -2.67
C GLN A 5 -10.99 6.97 -2.86
N LEU A 6 -9.72 6.66 -2.55
CA LEU A 6 -8.59 7.51 -2.90
C LEU A 6 -8.72 7.93 -4.36
N SER A 7 -8.63 9.24 -4.61
CA SER A 7 -8.62 9.79 -5.96
C SER A 7 -7.42 9.26 -6.74
N SER A 8 -7.51 9.26 -8.08
CA SER A 8 -6.40 8.85 -8.94
C SER A 8 -5.14 9.68 -8.71
N SER A 9 -5.28 10.97 -8.38
CA SER A 9 -4.18 11.87 -8.04
C SER A 9 -3.51 11.50 -6.72
N GLU A 10 -4.27 11.18 -5.69
CA GLU A 10 -3.75 10.74 -4.38
C GLU A 10 -3.00 9.42 -4.49
N LYS A 11 -3.58 8.44 -5.18
CA LYS A 11 -2.91 7.15 -5.45
C LYS A 11 -1.59 7.35 -6.18
N ARG A 12 -1.57 8.21 -7.20
CA ARG A 12 -0.35 8.54 -7.95
C ARG A 12 0.69 9.20 -7.05
N ARG A 13 0.27 10.13 -6.17
CA ARG A 13 1.16 10.85 -5.27
C ARG A 13 1.83 9.92 -4.26
N ILE A 14 1.06 9.05 -3.61
CA ILE A 14 1.57 8.01 -2.71
C ILE A 14 2.54 7.10 -3.46
N TYR A 15 2.17 6.64 -4.66
CA TYR A 15 3.01 5.77 -5.48
C TYR A 15 4.38 6.39 -5.78
N GLU A 16 4.40 7.64 -6.27
CA GLU A 16 5.63 8.33 -6.62
C GLU A 16 6.51 8.57 -5.39
N TYR A 17 5.92 8.97 -4.26
CA TYR A 17 6.63 9.16 -3.00
C TYR A 17 7.28 7.85 -2.52
N MET A 18 6.49 6.78 -2.38
CA MET A 18 7.00 5.48 -1.92
C MET A 18 8.08 4.91 -2.86
N ARG A 19 7.94 5.10 -4.17
CA ARG A 19 8.98 4.70 -5.13
C ARG A 19 10.29 5.46 -4.90
N LYS A 20 10.24 6.77 -4.65
CA LYS A 20 11.44 7.58 -4.32
C LYS A 20 12.09 7.14 -3.01
N GLN A 21 11.30 6.69 -2.04
CA GLN A 21 11.79 6.16 -0.76
C GLN A 21 12.29 4.70 -0.83
N GLY A 22 12.28 4.06 -2.02
CA GLY A 22 12.83 2.72 -2.21
C GLY A 22 11.89 1.56 -1.86
N TYR A 23 10.60 1.82 -1.62
CA TYR A 23 9.64 0.76 -1.37
C TYR A 23 9.45 -0.13 -2.61
N SER A 24 9.24 -1.43 -2.36
CA SER A 24 8.98 -2.39 -3.41
C SER A 24 7.65 -2.11 -4.11
N ARG A 25 7.55 -2.46 -5.40
CA ARG A 25 6.29 -2.30 -6.15
C ARG A 25 5.15 -3.14 -5.55
N LEU A 26 5.49 -4.29 -4.97
CA LEU A 26 4.54 -5.18 -4.30
C LEU A 26 3.92 -4.49 -3.07
N THR A 27 4.76 -3.93 -2.19
CA THR A 27 4.32 -3.18 -1.00
C THR A 27 3.36 -2.05 -1.34
N ILE A 28 3.67 -1.28 -2.39
CA ILE A 28 2.83 -0.16 -2.83
C ILE A 28 1.48 -0.64 -3.37
N LYS A 29 1.46 -1.75 -4.12
CA LYS A 29 0.21 -2.35 -4.62
C LYS A 29 -0.70 -2.80 -3.48
N ILE A 30 -0.14 -3.48 -2.47
CA ILE A 30 -0.88 -3.94 -1.29
C ILE A 30 -1.48 -2.74 -0.56
N LEU A 31 -0.68 -1.71 -0.29
CA LEU A 31 -1.10 -0.51 0.42
C LEU A 31 -2.28 0.16 -0.29
N LEU A 32 -2.16 0.40 -1.59
CA LEU A 32 -3.18 1.11 -2.37
C LEU A 32 -4.45 0.28 -2.66
N GLY A 33 -4.49 -0.97 -2.20
CA GLY A 33 -5.63 -1.86 -2.44
C GLY A 33 -5.89 -2.07 -3.92
N PHE A 34 -4.87 -1.95 -4.77
CA PHE A 34 -4.95 -2.46 -6.14
C PHE A 34 -5.16 -3.94 -5.97
N LEU A 35 -6.42 -4.40 -6.13
CA LEU A 35 -6.87 -5.79 -6.14
C LEU A 35 -5.66 -6.71 -6.24
N PRO A 36 -5.07 -7.12 -5.10
CA PRO A 36 -3.91 -7.98 -5.16
C PRO A 36 -4.50 -9.24 -5.75
N ASP A 37 -4.18 -9.46 -7.02
CA ASP A 37 -4.62 -10.64 -7.73
C ASP A 37 -4.22 -11.86 -6.89
N GLY A 38 -4.83 -13.01 -7.16
CA GLY A 38 -4.49 -14.23 -6.43
C GLY A 38 -2.97 -14.47 -6.39
N MET A 39 -2.23 -13.97 -7.38
CA MET A 39 -0.78 -14.06 -7.52
C MET A 39 0.02 -13.12 -6.60
N ASP A 40 -0.39 -11.86 -6.41
CA ASP A 40 0.26 -10.92 -5.50
C ASP A 40 0.06 -11.40 -4.04
N ARG A 41 -1.15 -11.87 -3.69
CA ARG A 41 -1.40 -12.51 -2.38
C ARG A 41 -0.58 -13.79 -2.21
N LEU A 42 -0.56 -14.65 -3.23
CA LEU A 42 0.23 -15.90 -3.20
C LEU A 42 1.72 -15.61 -3.08
N THR A 43 2.25 -14.58 -3.76
CA THR A 43 3.66 -14.19 -3.69
C THR A 43 4.07 -13.83 -2.26
N ILE A 44 3.19 -13.12 -1.55
CA ILE A 44 3.43 -12.76 -0.15
C ILE A 44 3.34 -14.01 0.72
N LEU A 45 2.25 -14.77 0.60
CA LEU A 45 2.02 -16.01 1.36
C LEU A 45 3.10 -17.09 1.14
N LEU A 46 3.74 -17.12 -0.03
CA LEU A 46 4.87 -18.00 -0.36
C LEU A 46 6.22 -17.50 0.23
N GLY A 47 6.19 -16.59 1.21
CA GLY A 47 7.37 -16.18 1.97
C GLY A 47 8.23 -15.12 1.31
N LYS A 48 7.79 -14.51 0.20
CA LYS A 48 8.54 -13.43 -0.48
C LYS A 48 8.12 -12.02 -0.03
N GLY A 49 7.12 -11.92 0.84
CA GLY A 49 6.73 -10.66 1.48
C GLY A 49 7.49 -10.42 2.80
N THR A 50 7.68 -9.15 3.15
CA THR A 50 8.21 -8.73 4.45
C THR A 50 7.12 -8.79 5.53
N ALA A 51 7.50 -8.77 6.81
CA ALA A 51 6.53 -8.68 7.92
C ALA A 51 5.57 -7.49 7.78
N TYR A 52 6.06 -6.39 7.19
CA TYR A 52 5.25 -5.21 6.89
C TYR A 52 4.18 -5.49 5.82
N ASP A 53 4.53 -6.21 4.74
CA ASP A 53 3.60 -6.59 3.67
C ASP A 53 2.47 -7.50 4.20
N TYR A 54 2.80 -8.45 5.07
CA TYR A 54 1.80 -9.30 5.73
C TYR A 54 0.85 -8.49 6.61
N LYS A 55 1.36 -7.49 7.32
CA LYS A 55 0.53 -6.63 8.16
C LYS A 55 -0.42 -5.78 7.32
N LEU A 56 0.08 -5.16 6.24
CA LEU A 56 -0.76 -4.42 5.28
C LEU A 56 -1.86 -5.28 4.65
N LEU A 57 -1.60 -6.58 4.42
CA LEU A 57 -2.59 -7.49 3.85
C LEU A 57 -3.70 -7.87 4.83
N ASN A 58 -3.32 -8.23 6.05
CA ASN A 58 -4.21 -8.88 7.01
C ASN A 58 -4.90 -7.91 7.97
N ASP A 59 -4.37 -6.70 8.12
CA ASP A 59 -4.87 -5.69 9.05
C ASP A 59 -5.35 -4.46 8.27
N GLU A 60 -6.67 -4.37 8.09
CA GLU A 60 -7.32 -3.29 7.35
C GLU A 60 -7.19 -1.93 8.04
N GLU A 61 -7.21 -1.91 9.39
CA GLU A 61 -7.03 -0.70 10.17
C GLU A 61 -5.59 -0.17 10.00
N PHE A 62 -4.60 -1.06 10.14
CA PHE A 62 -3.20 -0.73 9.89
C PHE A 62 -2.99 -0.20 8.47
N ARG A 63 -3.56 -0.85 7.45
CA ARG A 63 -3.46 -0.38 6.07
C ARG A 63 -4.07 1.02 5.90
N SER A 64 -5.22 1.29 6.51
CA SER A 64 -5.88 2.59 6.43
C SER A 64 -5.04 3.70 7.09
N ASN A 65 -4.47 3.40 8.26
CA ASN A 65 -3.55 4.31 8.94
C ASN A 65 -2.28 4.59 8.11
N GLU A 66 -1.73 3.56 7.46
CA GLU A 66 -0.58 3.73 6.58
C GLU A 66 -0.91 4.56 5.33
N ILE A 67 -2.10 4.39 4.74
CA ILE A 67 -2.55 5.24 3.63
C ILE A 67 -2.55 6.70 4.05
N GLN A 68 -3.16 7.03 5.20
CA GLN A 68 -3.20 8.40 5.71
C GLN A 68 -1.78 8.94 5.95
N ARG A 69 -0.92 8.14 6.61
CA ARG A 69 0.48 8.51 6.85
C ARG A 69 1.21 8.86 5.56
N PHE A 70 1.04 8.06 4.50
CA PHE A 70 1.70 8.33 3.22
C PHE A 70 1.08 9.48 2.43
N LEU A 71 -0.23 9.76 2.60
CA LEU A 71 -0.83 10.99 2.08
C LEU A 71 -0.18 12.22 2.69
N ASP A 72 -0.04 12.24 4.02
CA ASP A 72 0.55 13.36 4.75
C ASP A 72 2.02 13.56 4.38
N LEU A 73 2.81 12.47 4.35
CA LEU A 73 4.21 12.53 3.95
C LEU A 73 4.39 12.98 2.50
N ALA A 74 3.56 12.47 1.59
CA ALA A 74 3.61 12.89 0.20
C ALA A 74 3.11 14.33 0.02
N SER A 75 2.28 14.84 0.93
CA SER A 75 1.81 16.23 0.96
C SER A 75 2.93 17.25 1.17
N GLN A 76 3.96 16.84 1.92
CA GLN A 76 5.10 17.66 2.36
C GLN A 76 6.35 17.51 1.47
N ALA A 77 6.33 16.56 0.53
CA ALA A 77 7.43 16.26 -0.40
C ALA A 77 7.25 16.95 -1.76
#